data_AF-A0A817RNX8-F1
#
_entry.id   AF-A0A817RNX8-F1
#
_cell.length_a   1.000
_cell.length_b   1.000
_cell.length_c   1.000
_cell.angle_alpha   90.00
_cell.angle_beta   90.00
_cell.angle_gamma   90.00
#
_symmetry.space_group_name_H-M   'P 1'
#
loop_
_entity.id
_entity.type
_entity.pdbx_description
1 polymer ?
#
loop_
_entity_poly.entity_id
_entity_poly.type
_entity_poly.pdbx_seq_one_letter_code
_entity_poly.pdbx_strand_id
1 'polypeptide(L)'
;MRLASGFFANLTNIKLHEKSDAFKISLPSHWAWFFLRSQQLFLFFQDATHVATKWRNRLLSSKAQLVLGQQGITMQHLQDIIDNGYTKIDHGLVQTDINPKDKQNYASCEKIASEDVLNILKQNKDTQATYVYLRLLKHIIIAYIEKTTNLKDRLHSAWAIVFTCRLWRSWIKHNTFISSNSTRKNKKNNNKDKYFVTTPVYYSIEINAHNLLYLILLVKQQQLPNNALNVHLFSSQACESTFRNTRALSGTYSTMVNFTVSDFLGRAEKLSVLQQIKCYEETNNNGRVLFPTHHKHKQKNDLTTYQNINNIDTLNIEEVILTAYETAKKLLENLEISNLLKRHNIYQLNNLSQHVYDDLKSTSRTSDHSTFDSSHESESDSEDCLSLEDDSIDEEDGYSDDNNNDDELSTTKTNFSGIRLFNFINPDLKDSYFKIYLNNGIKYMHKQTACWLLTDKNNQLSSDRLKRVIETNRQE
;
A
#
# COMPACT_ATOMS: atom_id res chain seq x y z
N MET A 1 4.62 -13.69 13.48
CA MET A 1 5.21 -14.88 12.82
C MET A 1 6.68 -15.09 13.14
N ARG A 2 7.60 -14.14 12.86
CA ARG A 2 9.05 -14.33 13.11
C ARG A 2 9.43 -14.71 14.55
N LEU A 3 8.74 -14.13 15.54
CA LEU A 3 8.89 -14.50 16.96
C LEU A 3 8.42 -15.93 17.25
N ALA A 4 7.27 -16.32 16.70
CA ALA A 4 6.72 -17.67 16.85
C ALA A 4 7.47 -18.74 16.04
N SER A 5 8.15 -18.35 14.95
CA SER A 5 8.94 -19.24 14.11
C SER A 5 10.39 -19.40 14.56
N GLY A 6 10.76 -18.89 15.74
CA GLY A 6 12.13 -18.97 16.24
C GLY A 6 13.14 -18.21 15.38
N PHE A 7 12.76 -17.14 14.68
CA PHE A 7 13.72 -16.35 13.89
C PHE A 7 14.83 -15.72 14.76
N PHE A 8 14.55 -15.53 16.06
CA PHE A 8 15.53 -15.15 17.08
C PHE A 8 15.92 -16.34 17.98
N ALA A 9 15.82 -17.58 17.51
CA ALA A 9 15.93 -18.83 18.30
C ALA A 9 17.25 -19.04 19.06
N ASN A 10 18.24 -18.16 18.92
CA ASN A 10 19.41 -18.13 19.79
C ASN A 10 19.25 -17.21 21.01
N LEU A 11 18.03 -16.84 21.40
CA LEU A 11 17.75 -16.39 22.77
C LEU A 11 17.55 -17.63 23.64
N THR A 12 18.63 -18.09 24.27
CA THR A 12 18.71 -19.26 25.14
C THR A 12 17.73 -19.30 26.32
N ASN A 13 16.88 -18.27 26.54
CA ASN A 13 16.15 -18.08 27.79
C ASN A 13 14.66 -17.68 27.67
N ILE A 14 14.02 -17.72 26.48
CA ILE A 14 12.60 -17.34 26.36
C ILE A 14 11.78 -18.46 25.72
N LYS A 15 11.25 -19.35 26.56
CA LYS A 15 10.18 -20.27 26.17
C LYS A 15 8.87 -19.49 26.10
N LEU A 16 8.52 -19.01 24.90
CA LEU A 16 7.29 -18.25 24.60
C LEU A 16 5.99 -18.92 25.08
N HIS A 17 5.98 -20.26 25.22
CA HIS A 17 4.83 -21.03 25.72
C HIS A 17 4.74 -21.07 27.25
N GLU A 18 5.80 -20.72 27.98
CA GLU A 18 5.84 -20.73 29.46
C GLU A 18 5.69 -19.33 30.07
N LYS A 19 5.77 -18.25 29.26
CA LYS A 19 5.60 -16.86 29.71
C LYS A 19 4.51 -16.17 28.90
N SER A 20 3.36 -15.91 29.54
CA SER A 20 2.28 -15.08 28.98
C SER A 20 2.73 -13.63 28.67
N ASP A 21 3.87 -13.21 29.23
CA ASP A 21 4.36 -11.83 29.26
C ASP A 21 5.79 -11.73 28.67
N ALA A 22 6.01 -12.21 27.45
CA ALA A 22 7.36 -12.37 26.90
C ALA A 22 8.13 -11.04 26.70
N PHE A 23 7.45 -9.92 26.44
CA PHE A 23 8.10 -8.60 26.29
C PHE A 23 7.52 -7.58 27.24
N LYS A 24 8.39 -6.96 28.04
CA LYS A 24 8.01 -5.91 29.00
C LYS A 24 8.88 -4.69 28.78
N ILE A 25 8.30 -3.50 28.74
CA ILE A 25 9.06 -2.25 28.68
C ILE A 25 8.77 -1.37 29.89
N SER A 26 9.79 -0.70 30.41
CA SER A 26 9.61 0.41 31.34
C SER A 26 9.22 1.68 30.58
N LEU A 27 8.02 2.20 30.85
CA LEU A 27 7.52 3.44 30.24
C LEU A 27 7.53 4.57 31.27
N PRO A 28 8.07 5.76 30.92
CA PRO A 28 7.89 6.95 31.74
C PRO A 28 6.41 7.35 31.83
N SER A 29 5.95 7.71 33.03
CA SER A 29 4.54 8.07 33.28
C SER A 29 4.07 9.31 32.52
N HIS A 30 4.99 10.18 32.13
CA HIS A 30 4.70 11.43 31.42
C HIS A 30 4.57 11.24 29.90
N TRP A 31 4.81 10.03 29.34
CA TRP A 31 4.65 9.75 27.92
C TRP A 31 3.19 9.59 27.51
N ALA A 32 2.44 10.69 27.58
CA ALA A 32 1.03 10.74 27.20
C ALA A 32 0.81 10.44 25.70
N TRP A 33 1.86 10.54 24.88
CA TRP A 33 1.82 10.36 23.43
C TRP A 33 1.99 8.91 22.97
N PHE A 34 2.41 8.00 23.87
CA PHE A 34 2.65 6.59 23.58
C PHE A 34 1.50 5.71 24.11
N PHE A 35 0.86 4.94 23.23
CA PHE A 35 -0.39 4.25 23.53
C PHE A 35 -0.28 2.73 23.73
N LEU A 36 0.88 2.11 23.45
CA LEU A 36 1.01 0.67 23.69
C LEU A 36 1.15 0.37 25.18
N ARG A 37 0.53 -0.73 25.61
CA ARG A 37 0.70 -1.24 26.97
C ARG A 37 2.15 -1.67 27.17
N SER A 38 2.65 -1.54 28.41
CA SER A 38 4.01 -1.91 28.81
C SER A 38 4.34 -3.40 28.65
N GLN A 39 3.34 -4.25 28.47
CA GLN A 39 3.50 -5.68 28.24
C GLN A 39 2.80 -6.06 26.95
N GLN A 40 3.50 -6.79 26.08
CA GLN A 40 3.01 -7.27 24.79
C GLN A 40 3.52 -8.69 24.54
N LEU A 41 2.67 -9.52 23.94
CA LEU A 41 3.08 -10.83 23.45
C LEU A 41 3.59 -10.77 22.00
N PHE A 42 2.95 -9.93 21.19
CA PHE A 42 3.27 -9.76 19.77
C PHE A 42 3.38 -8.28 19.43
N LEU A 43 4.32 -7.97 18.53
CA LEU A 43 4.40 -6.67 17.87
C LEU A 43 3.87 -6.82 16.44
N PHE A 44 2.98 -5.91 16.06
CA PHE A 44 2.33 -5.93 14.76
C PHE A 44 2.87 -4.77 13.91
N PHE A 45 3.52 -5.10 12.79
CA PHE A 45 3.94 -4.11 11.81
C PHE A 45 3.06 -4.24 10.58
N GLN A 46 2.58 -3.10 10.08
CA GLN A 46 1.94 -2.98 8.78
C GLN A 46 3.00 -2.79 7.71
N ASP A 47 2.77 -3.35 6.53
CA ASP A 47 3.72 -3.23 5.43
C ASP A 47 3.86 -1.77 4.96
N ALA A 48 5.07 -1.22 5.11
CA ALA A 48 5.33 0.18 4.80
C ALA A 48 5.27 0.51 3.30
N THR A 49 5.60 -0.44 2.41
CA THR A 49 5.47 -0.27 0.96
C THR A 49 4.00 -0.12 0.57
N HIS A 50 3.11 -0.92 1.17
CA HIS A 50 1.67 -0.78 0.97
C HIS A 50 1.09 0.48 1.62
N VAL A 51 1.62 0.91 2.76
CA VAL A 51 1.25 2.21 3.36
C VAL A 51 1.63 3.35 2.41
N ALA A 52 2.84 3.34 1.84
CA ALA A 52 3.32 4.34 0.89
C ALA A 52 2.47 4.37 -0.40
N THR A 53 2.19 3.22 -1.01
CA THR A 53 1.37 3.16 -2.23
C THR A 53 -0.08 3.58 -1.98
N LYS A 54 -0.69 3.21 -0.84
CA LYS A 54 -2.03 3.71 -0.47
C LYS A 54 -2.03 5.23 -0.24
N TRP A 55 -0.97 5.76 0.37
CA TRP A 55 -0.79 7.20 0.55
C TRP A 55 -0.70 7.93 -0.81
N ARG A 56 0.09 7.43 -1.76
CA ARG A 56 0.13 7.93 -3.14
C ARG A 56 -1.23 7.81 -3.83
N ASN A 57 -1.84 6.64 -3.83
CA ASN A 57 -3.09 6.39 -4.56
C ASN A 57 -4.23 7.27 -4.03
N ARG A 58 -4.18 7.65 -2.75
CA ARG A 58 -5.14 8.62 -2.18
C ARG A 58 -5.00 10.02 -2.79
N LEU A 59 -3.78 10.48 -3.09
CA LEU A 59 -3.53 11.74 -3.79
C LEU A 59 -4.05 11.70 -5.24
N LEU A 60 -3.91 10.56 -5.91
CA LEU A 60 -4.31 10.37 -7.32
C LEU A 60 -5.80 10.03 -7.47
N SER A 61 -6.54 9.87 -6.38
CA SER A 61 -7.93 9.44 -6.41
C SER A 61 -8.85 10.62 -6.73
N SER A 62 -9.68 10.49 -7.77
CA SER A 62 -10.76 11.44 -8.08
C SER A 62 -11.82 11.54 -6.98
N LYS A 63 -11.92 10.54 -6.11
CA LYS A 63 -12.89 10.50 -4.98
C LYS A 63 -12.39 11.23 -3.75
N ALA A 64 -11.08 11.51 -3.65
CA ALA A 64 -10.49 12.17 -2.50
C ALA A 64 -10.53 13.69 -2.68
N GLN A 65 -10.85 14.41 -1.61
CA GLN A 65 -10.82 15.88 -1.55
C GLN A 65 -9.89 16.28 -0.42
N LEU A 66 -8.64 15.82 -0.47
CA LEU A 66 -7.67 16.05 0.59
C LEU A 66 -7.47 17.55 0.83
N VAL A 67 -7.54 17.98 2.08
CA VAL A 67 -7.36 19.39 2.46
C VAL A 67 -6.51 19.49 3.71
N LEU A 68 -5.63 20.48 3.75
CA LEU A 68 -4.78 20.76 4.90
C LEU A 68 -4.67 22.28 5.07
N GLY A 69 -5.26 22.81 6.14
CA GLY A 69 -5.42 24.26 6.27
C GLY A 69 -6.43 24.80 5.25
N GLN A 70 -6.13 25.95 4.66
CA GLN A 70 -6.99 26.54 3.62
C GLN A 70 -6.72 25.99 2.21
N GLN A 71 -5.74 25.10 2.06
CA GLN A 71 -5.28 24.61 0.76
C GLN A 71 -5.72 23.16 0.48
N GLY A 72 -5.98 22.89 -0.80
CA GLY A 72 -6.21 21.54 -1.31
C GLY A 72 -4.90 20.78 -1.56
N ILE A 73 -4.91 19.48 -1.30
CA ILE A 73 -3.85 18.57 -1.70
C ILE A 73 -4.32 17.87 -2.97
N THR A 74 -3.66 18.14 -4.09
CA THR A 74 -4.14 17.70 -5.42
C THR A 74 -3.02 17.11 -6.26
N MET A 75 -3.37 16.19 -7.17
CA MET A 75 -2.44 15.70 -8.19
C MET A 75 -2.14 16.76 -9.26
N GLN A 76 -3.00 17.77 -9.42
CA GLN A 76 -2.81 18.85 -10.39
C GLN A 76 -1.51 19.59 -10.14
N HIS A 77 -1.12 19.80 -8.88
CA HIS A 77 0.16 20.42 -8.56
C HIS A 77 1.37 19.62 -9.08
N LEU A 78 1.27 18.29 -9.21
CA LEU A 78 2.31 17.45 -9.81
C LEU A 78 2.22 17.45 -11.34
N GLN A 79 1.01 17.48 -11.90
CA GLN A 79 0.79 17.63 -13.33
C GLN A 79 1.37 18.95 -13.83
N ASP A 80 1.14 20.04 -13.10
CA ASP A 80 1.67 21.37 -13.43
C ASP A 80 3.20 21.37 -13.41
N ILE A 81 3.86 20.64 -12.50
CA ILE A 81 5.33 20.51 -12.51
C ILE A 81 5.82 19.77 -13.76
N ILE A 82 5.07 18.77 -14.23
CA ILE A 82 5.44 17.97 -15.41
C ILE A 82 5.22 18.75 -16.70
N ASP A 83 4.10 19.47 -16.79
CA ASP A 83 3.67 20.11 -18.03
C ASP A 83 4.17 21.56 -18.15
N ASN A 84 4.35 22.25 -17.02
CA ASN A 84 4.53 23.70 -16.98
C ASN A 84 5.72 24.11 -16.10
N GLY A 85 6.60 24.95 -16.66
CA GLY A 85 7.55 25.75 -15.87
C GLY A 85 8.81 25.05 -15.36
N TYR A 86 8.96 23.74 -15.51
CA TYR A 86 10.17 22.99 -15.11
C TYR A 86 10.55 21.94 -16.17
N THR A 87 11.83 21.60 -16.26
CA THR A 87 12.29 20.53 -17.15
C THR A 87 12.36 19.20 -16.42
N LYS A 88 12.25 18.09 -17.15
CA LYS A 88 12.41 16.73 -16.58
C LYS A 88 13.73 16.54 -15.80
N ILE A 89 14.77 17.29 -16.15
CA ILE A 89 16.05 17.24 -15.45
C ILE A 89 15.91 17.82 -14.03
N ASP A 90 15.06 18.83 -13.87
CA ASP A 90 14.85 19.53 -12.59
C ASP A 90 14.02 18.70 -11.62
N HIS A 91 13.03 17.94 -12.09
CA HIS A 91 12.07 17.23 -11.23
C HIS A 91 12.08 15.70 -11.34
N GLY A 92 12.58 15.12 -12.44
CA GLY A 92 12.70 13.67 -12.65
C GLY A 92 11.39 12.90 -12.86
N LEU A 93 10.24 13.58 -12.86
CA LEU A 93 8.92 12.97 -13.04
C LEU A 93 8.58 12.74 -14.51
N VAL A 94 7.73 11.74 -14.76
CA VAL A 94 7.07 11.50 -16.05
C VAL A 94 5.57 11.25 -15.83
N GLN A 95 4.78 11.35 -16.89
CA GLN A 95 3.32 11.20 -16.81
C GLN A 95 2.84 9.88 -16.19
N THR A 96 3.60 8.80 -16.37
CA THR A 96 3.29 7.50 -15.76
C THR A 96 3.46 7.48 -14.25
N ASP A 97 4.24 8.39 -13.65
CA ASP A 97 4.45 8.47 -12.21
C ASP A 97 3.20 9.00 -11.46
N ILE A 98 2.32 9.72 -12.16
CA ILE A 98 1.04 10.22 -11.63
C ILE A 98 -0.19 9.50 -12.21
N ASN A 99 0.03 8.39 -12.92
CA ASN A 99 -1.06 7.59 -13.47
C ASN A 99 -1.86 6.88 -12.35
N PRO A 100 -3.16 7.15 -12.19
CA PRO A 100 -4.00 6.52 -11.16
C PRO A 100 -4.31 5.05 -11.44
N LYS A 101 -4.17 4.58 -12.69
CA LYS A 101 -4.46 3.18 -13.07
C LYS A 101 -3.42 2.21 -12.51
N ASP A 102 -2.17 2.65 -12.35
CA ASP A 102 -1.09 1.82 -11.79
C ASP A 102 -1.02 1.99 -10.26
N LYS A 103 -1.89 1.26 -9.56
CA LYS A 103 -2.02 1.30 -8.10
C LYS A 103 -0.85 0.63 -7.35
N GLN A 104 -0.03 -0.17 -8.03
CA GLN A 104 1.05 -0.96 -7.40
C GLN A 104 2.45 -0.35 -7.61
N ASN A 105 2.55 0.78 -8.31
CA ASN A 105 3.82 1.44 -8.62
C ASN A 105 4.47 2.09 -7.39
N TYR A 106 5.26 1.32 -6.64
CA TYR A 106 6.06 1.87 -5.55
C TYR A 106 7.14 2.86 -6.04
N ALA A 107 7.77 2.63 -7.20
CA ALA A 107 8.84 3.50 -7.70
C ALA A 107 8.38 4.95 -7.88
N SER A 108 7.13 5.13 -8.31
CA SER A 108 6.52 6.47 -8.41
C SER A 108 6.37 7.16 -7.05
N CYS A 109 6.18 6.41 -5.95
CA CYS A 109 6.13 6.98 -4.59
C CYS A 109 7.47 7.64 -4.22
N GLU A 110 8.59 7.01 -4.59
CA GLU A 110 9.93 7.56 -4.33
C GLU A 110 10.20 8.80 -5.17
N LYS A 111 9.78 8.80 -6.43
CA LYS A 111 9.97 9.93 -7.34
C LYS A 111 9.14 11.16 -6.97
N ILE A 112 7.84 11.01 -6.71
CA ILE A 112 7.00 12.16 -6.34
C ILE A 112 7.39 12.75 -4.98
N ALA A 113 8.05 11.97 -4.13
CA ALA A 113 8.57 12.39 -2.83
C ALA A 113 10.08 12.72 -2.86
N SER A 114 10.68 12.89 -4.05
CA SER A 114 12.08 13.28 -4.19
C SER A 114 12.33 14.68 -3.63
N GLU A 115 13.55 14.97 -3.18
CA GLU A 115 13.87 16.32 -2.68
C GLU A 115 13.72 17.37 -3.77
N ASP A 116 13.98 17.03 -5.03
CA ASP A 116 13.84 17.96 -6.16
C ASP A 116 12.38 18.41 -6.34
N VAL A 117 11.43 17.46 -6.36
CA VAL A 117 9.99 17.75 -6.44
C VAL A 117 9.53 18.52 -5.21
N LEU A 118 9.98 18.12 -4.02
CA LEU A 118 9.63 18.79 -2.77
C LEU A 118 10.15 20.24 -2.72
N ASN A 119 11.34 20.50 -3.25
CA ASN A 119 11.92 21.84 -3.32
C ASN A 119 11.12 22.75 -4.24
N ILE A 120 10.67 22.24 -5.40
CA ILE A 120 9.81 22.96 -6.33
C ILE A 120 8.47 23.30 -5.66
N LEU A 121 7.80 22.32 -5.05
CA LEU A 121 6.54 22.56 -4.35
C LEU A 121 6.72 23.56 -3.19
N LYS A 122 7.83 23.50 -2.46
CA LYS A 122 8.08 24.40 -1.34
C LYS A 122 8.23 25.87 -1.77
N GLN A 123 8.63 26.15 -3.00
CA GLN A 123 8.81 27.51 -3.50
C GLN A 123 7.47 28.22 -3.77
N ASN A 124 6.44 27.47 -4.15
CA ASN A 124 5.11 28.02 -4.42
C ASN A 124 4.25 28.01 -3.14
N LYS A 125 3.64 29.16 -2.82
CA LYS A 125 2.77 29.28 -1.65
C LYS A 125 1.47 28.48 -1.79
N ASP A 126 0.98 28.27 -3.00
CA ASP A 126 -0.30 27.60 -3.25
C ASP A 126 -0.21 26.07 -3.17
N THR A 127 1.00 25.52 -3.23
CA THR A 127 1.24 24.07 -3.20
C THR A 127 1.76 23.57 -1.86
N GLN A 128 1.77 24.42 -0.82
CA GLN A 128 2.34 24.09 0.50
C GLN A 128 1.65 22.88 1.15
N ALA A 129 0.33 22.74 1.00
CA ALA A 129 -0.37 21.56 1.50
C ALA A 129 0.09 20.27 0.80
N THR A 130 0.26 20.28 -0.52
CA THR A 130 0.80 19.14 -1.28
C THR A 130 2.26 18.87 -0.90
N TYR A 131 3.09 19.91 -0.70
CA TYR A 131 4.44 19.77 -0.18
C TYR A 131 4.45 19.02 1.15
N VAL A 132 3.63 19.43 2.13
CA VAL A 132 3.55 18.73 3.42
C VAL A 132 3.11 17.28 3.21
N TYR A 133 2.07 17.04 2.40
CA TYR A 133 1.57 15.69 2.14
C TYR A 133 2.63 14.75 1.55
N LEU A 134 3.42 15.21 0.59
CA LEU A 134 4.50 14.43 -0.03
C LEU A 134 5.74 14.35 0.88
N ARG A 135 5.98 15.37 1.72
CA ARG A 135 7.02 15.30 2.75
C ARG A 135 6.73 14.21 3.77
N LEU A 136 5.45 14.03 4.14
CA LEU A 136 5.03 12.90 4.98
C LEU A 136 5.26 11.56 4.30
N LEU A 137 4.99 11.44 2.99
CA LEU A 137 5.34 10.24 2.21
C LEU A 137 6.85 9.97 2.25
N LYS A 138 7.69 11.00 2.08
CA LYS A 138 9.15 10.89 2.21
C LYS A 138 9.57 10.38 3.59
N HIS A 139 8.97 10.90 4.66
CA HIS A 139 9.23 10.41 6.01
C HIS A 139 8.81 8.94 6.20
N ILE A 140 7.73 8.47 5.57
CA ILE A 140 7.33 7.03 5.63
C ILE A 140 8.44 6.16 5.01
N ILE A 141 8.98 6.58 3.87
CA ILE A 141 10.06 5.88 3.17
C ILE A 141 11.33 5.85 4.03
N ILE A 142 11.75 7.00 4.57
CA ILE A 142 12.93 7.12 5.44
C ILE A 142 12.79 6.24 6.70
N ALA A 143 11.63 6.27 7.35
CA ALA A 143 11.42 5.55 8.60
C ALA A 143 11.51 4.03 8.42
N TYR A 144 10.87 3.49 7.36
CA TYR A 144 10.57 2.05 7.31
C TYR A 144 11.12 1.31 6.09
N ILE A 145 11.50 1.99 5.00
CA ILE A 145 11.86 1.34 3.73
C ILE A 145 13.34 1.53 3.40
N GLU A 146 13.83 2.77 3.50
CA GLU A 146 15.23 3.09 3.20
C GLU A 146 16.17 2.28 4.10
N LYS A 147 17.23 1.66 3.56
CA LYS A 147 18.10 0.73 4.32
C LYS A 147 19.24 1.44 5.04
N THR A 148 19.67 2.59 4.55
CA THR A 148 20.84 3.34 4.99
C THR A 148 20.55 4.30 6.14
N THR A 149 19.28 4.58 6.44
CA THR A 149 18.88 5.51 7.50
C THR A 149 19.28 4.98 8.88
N ASN A 150 19.88 5.84 9.70
CA ASN A 150 20.21 5.54 11.09
C ASN A 150 18.96 5.49 11.98
N LEU A 151 19.11 4.94 13.18
CA LEU A 151 17.97 4.73 14.09
C LEU A 151 17.30 6.02 14.57
N LYS A 152 18.10 7.08 14.83
CA LYS A 152 17.60 8.37 15.30
C LYS A 152 16.67 8.99 14.27
N ASP A 153 17.09 9.04 13.01
CA ASP A 153 16.33 9.66 11.92
C ASP A 153 15.09 8.84 11.54
N ARG A 154 15.16 7.51 11.69
CA ARG A 154 13.97 6.64 11.55
C ARG A 154 12.92 6.95 12.60
N LEU A 155 13.33 7.00 13.87
CA LEU A 155 12.43 7.29 14.98
C LEU A 155 11.85 8.71 14.85
N HIS A 156 12.69 9.68 14.52
CA HIS A 156 12.27 11.06 14.26
C HIS A 156 11.21 11.11 13.14
N SER A 157 11.51 10.51 11.98
CA SER A 157 10.60 10.51 10.83
C SER A 157 9.28 9.79 11.14
N ALA A 158 9.33 8.64 11.81
CA ALA A 158 8.14 7.89 12.22
C ALA A 158 7.18 8.74 13.05
N TRP A 159 7.71 9.44 14.07
CA TRP A 159 6.90 10.25 14.97
C TRP A 159 6.53 11.62 14.39
N ALA A 160 7.34 12.20 13.52
CA ALA A 160 6.98 13.42 12.80
C ALA A 160 5.72 13.21 11.97
N ILE A 161 5.58 12.04 11.33
CA ILE A 161 4.36 11.70 10.59
C ILE A 161 3.17 11.53 11.52
N VAL A 162 3.34 10.78 12.62
CA VAL A 162 2.27 10.56 13.61
C VAL A 162 1.73 11.90 14.12
N PHE A 163 2.61 12.79 14.57
CA PHE A 163 2.18 14.06 15.12
C PHE A 163 1.56 14.98 14.08
N THR A 164 2.10 15.02 12.86
CA THR A 164 1.49 15.80 11.78
C THR A 164 0.09 15.28 11.46
N CYS A 165 -0.08 13.96 11.34
CA CYS A 165 -1.38 13.34 11.11
C CYS A 165 -2.37 13.57 12.27
N ARG A 166 -1.92 13.51 13.53
CA ARG A 166 -2.76 13.81 14.71
C ARG A 166 -3.24 15.26 14.71
N LEU A 167 -2.34 16.21 14.46
CA LEU A 167 -2.67 17.64 14.34
C LEU A 167 -3.65 17.87 13.18
N TRP A 168 -3.37 17.30 12.02
CA TRP A 168 -4.21 17.39 10.83
C TRP A 168 -5.62 16.84 11.07
N ARG A 169 -5.73 15.61 11.59
CA ARG A 169 -7.02 14.97 11.89
C ARG A 169 -7.81 15.75 12.94
N SER A 170 -7.15 16.25 13.97
CA SER A 170 -7.79 17.09 15.00
C SER A 170 -8.31 18.39 14.40
N TRP A 171 -7.54 19.02 13.52
CA TRP A 171 -7.95 20.23 12.82
C TRP A 171 -9.19 19.99 11.93
N ILE A 172 -9.22 18.89 11.16
CA ILE A 172 -10.39 18.52 10.33
C ILE A 172 -11.66 18.39 11.19
N LYS A 173 -11.56 17.82 12.38
CA LYS A 173 -12.72 17.63 13.27
C LYS A 173 -13.31 18.93 13.79
N HIS A 174 -12.45 19.90 14.10
CA HIS A 174 -12.85 21.19 14.66
C HIS A 174 -13.17 22.24 13.60
N ASN A 175 -12.79 22.03 12.34
CA ASN A 175 -13.06 22.98 11.28
C ASN A 175 -14.56 23.00 10.93
N THR A 176 -15.18 24.16 11.16
CA THR A 176 -16.62 24.39 10.97
C THR A 176 -17.05 24.26 9.53
N PHE A 177 -16.21 24.59 8.53
CA PHE A 177 -16.53 24.41 7.11
C PHE A 177 -16.78 22.93 6.75
N ILE A 178 -15.94 22.04 7.30
CA ILE A 178 -16.09 20.59 7.12
C ILE A 178 -17.30 20.09 7.94
N SER A 179 -17.61 20.76 9.04
CA SER A 179 -18.74 20.40 9.91
C SER A 179 -20.10 20.94 9.43
N SER A 180 -20.15 22.03 8.66
CA SER A 180 -21.39 22.69 8.17
C SER A 180 -21.92 22.08 6.88
N ASN A 181 -21.07 21.47 6.06
CA ASN A 181 -21.49 20.62 4.94
C ASN A 181 -22.19 19.31 5.41
N SER A 182 -22.24 19.07 6.73
CA SER A 182 -23.04 18.02 7.37
C SER A 182 -24.38 18.61 7.83
N THR A 183 -25.29 18.89 6.90
CA THR A 183 -26.67 19.26 7.23
C THR A 183 -27.40 18.06 7.85
N ARG A 184 -28.21 18.35 8.88
CA ARG A 184 -28.87 17.44 9.84
C ARG A 184 -29.66 16.24 9.28
N LYS A 185 -29.84 16.07 7.97
CA LYS A 185 -30.70 15.01 7.39
C LYS A 185 -29.98 13.72 6.97
N ASN A 186 -28.66 13.70 6.80
CA ASN A 186 -27.92 12.48 6.38
C ASN A 186 -26.83 12.09 7.38
N LYS A 187 -27.21 11.87 8.64
CA LYS A 187 -26.29 11.46 9.72
C LYS A 187 -25.73 10.02 9.57
N LYS A 188 -26.15 9.29 8.52
CA LYS A 188 -25.79 7.87 8.32
C LYS A 188 -24.52 7.62 7.50
N ASN A 189 -23.96 8.60 6.79
CA ASN A 189 -22.67 8.45 6.08
C ASN A 189 -21.91 9.79 6.05
N ASN A 190 -21.31 10.17 7.19
CA ASN A 190 -20.47 11.35 7.27
C ASN A 190 -19.13 11.09 6.57
N ASN A 191 -19.00 11.54 5.32
CA ASN A 191 -17.80 11.31 4.50
C ASN A 191 -16.64 12.25 4.88
N LYS A 192 -16.36 12.44 6.19
CA LYS A 192 -15.19 13.23 6.66
C LYS A 192 -13.87 12.60 6.20
N ASP A 193 -13.90 11.29 5.94
CA ASP A 193 -12.77 10.53 5.41
C ASP A 193 -12.30 11.03 4.05
N LYS A 194 -13.16 11.70 3.25
CA LYS A 194 -12.76 12.27 1.95
C LYS A 194 -11.71 13.38 2.05
N TYR A 195 -11.65 14.07 3.21
CA TYR A 195 -10.76 15.20 3.45
C TYR A 195 -9.41 14.84 4.05
N PHE A 196 -9.22 13.56 4.41
CA PHE A 196 -8.04 13.05 5.10
C PHE A 196 -7.50 11.79 4.38
N VAL A 197 -6.35 11.31 4.84
CA VAL A 197 -5.88 9.98 4.47
C VAL A 197 -6.86 8.92 4.97
N THR A 198 -6.87 7.76 4.32
CA THR A 198 -7.80 6.70 4.70
C THR A 198 -7.51 6.21 6.11
N THR A 199 -8.57 5.86 6.84
CA THR A 199 -8.48 5.36 8.22
C THR A 199 -7.48 4.21 8.39
N PRO A 200 -7.41 3.20 7.50
CA PRO A 200 -6.40 2.14 7.58
C PRO A 200 -4.96 2.65 7.47
N VAL A 201 -4.70 3.62 6.59
CA VAL A 201 -3.36 4.21 6.43
C VAL A 201 -2.97 4.99 7.68
N TYR A 202 -3.89 5.80 8.22
CA TYR A 202 -3.66 6.55 9.46
C TYR A 202 -3.30 5.62 10.63
N TYR A 203 -4.08 4.55 10.85
CA TYR A 203 -3.77 3.60 11.91
C TYR A 203 -2.51 2.78 11.63
N SER A 204 -2.18 2.48 10.38
CA SER A 204 -0.93 1.80 10.04
C SER A 204 0.30 2.63 10.44
N ILE A 205 0.25 3.94 10.25
CA ILE A 205 1.30 4.87 10.67
C ILE A 205 1.44 4.87 12.19
N GLU A 206 0.33 5.00 12.91
CA GLU A 206 0.30 4.94 14.38
C GLU A 206 0.88 3.61 14.90
N ILE A 207 0.40 2.48 14.37
CA ILE A 207 0.86 1.14 14.74
C ILE A 207 2.36 1.00 14.49
N ASN A 208 2.85 1.34 13.30
CA ASN A 208 4.26 1.17 12.96
C ASN A 208 5.18 2.02 13.84
N ALA A 209 4.82 3.27 14.13
CA ALA A 209 5.65 4.16 14.95
C ALA A 209 5.73 3.69 16.40
N HIS A 210 4.60 3.26 16.97
CA HIS A 210 4.58 2.72 18.32
C HIS A 210 5.35 1.41 18.43
N ASN A 211 5.17 0.48 17.48
CA ASN A 211 5.89 -0.78 17.50
C ASN A 211 7.40 -0.60 17.26
N LEU A 212 7.81 0.36 16.41
CA LEU A 212 9.21 0.72 16.24
C LEU A 212 9.83 1.22 17.55
N LEU A 213 9.16 2.15 18.24
CA LEU A 213 9.65 2.63 19.53
C LEU A 213 9.67 1.52 20.58
N TYR A 214 8.63 0.69 20.64
CA TYR A 214 8.59 -0.47 21.53
C TYR A 214 9.80 -1.38 21.31
N LEU A 215 10.12 -1.68 20.05
CA LEU A 215 11.26 -2.49 19.66
C LEU A 215 12.60 -1.86 20.08
N ILE A 216 12.76 -0.54 19.90
CA ILE A 216 13.93 0.22 20.38
C ILE A 216 14.09 0.07 21.88
N LEU A 217 12.99 0.20 22.65
CA LEU A 217 13.02 0.04 24.09
C LEU A 217 13.41 -1.37 24.51
N LEU A 218 12.91 -2.41 23.82
CA LEU A 218 13.29 -3.80 24.10
C LEU A 218 14.79 -4.04 23.88
N VAL A 219 15.37 -3.48 22.82
CA VAL A 219 16.81 -3.60 22.57
C VAL A 219 17.61 -2.79 23.58
N LYS A 220 17.20 -1.55 23.88
CA LYS A 220 17.86 -0.70 24.90
C LYS A 220 17.82 -1.33 26.30
N GLN A 221 16.76 -2.07 26.62
CA GLN A 221 16.60 -2.84 27.85
C GLN A 221 17.21 -4.25 27.77
N GLN A 222 17.96 -4.55 26.69
CA GLN A 222 18.68 -5.81 26.47
C GLN A 222 17.80 -7.07 26.45
N GLN A 223 16.49 -6.92 26.15
CA GLN A 223 15.57 -8.05 25.97
C GLN A 223 15.60 -8.63 24.56
N LEU A 224 16.09 -7.86 23.59
CA LEU A 224 16.27 -8.27 22.20
C LEU A 224 17.65 -7.87 21.68
N PRO A 225 18.23 -8.63 20.74
CA PRO A 225 19.51 -8.27 20.13
C PRO A 225 19.38 -7.05 19.21
N ASN A 226 20.50 -6.34 18.99
CA ASN A 226 20.59 -5.21 18.05
C ASN A 226 20.05 -5.52 16.65
N ASN A 227 20.24 -6.75 16.16
CA ASN A 227 19.72 -7.21 14.86
C ASN A 227 18.19 -7.16 14.76
N ALA A 228 17.48 -7.10 15.89
CA ALA A 228 16.03 -6.91 15.89
C ALA A 228 15.62 -5.55 15.29
N LEU A 229 16.49 -4.53 15.35
CA LEU A 229 16.21 -3.19 14.81
C LEU A 229 16.33 -3.09 13.29
N ASN A 230 16.44 -4.23 12.62
CA ASN A 230 16.54 -4.26 11.19
C ASN A 230 15.16 -4.08 10.52
N VAL A 231 14.64 -2.85 10.57
CA VAL A 231 13.25 -2.49 10.26
C VAL A 231 12.77 -2.96 8.87
N HIS A 232 13.67 -2.97 7.87
CA HIS A 232 13.30 -3.40 6.52
C HIS A 232 12.83 -4.86 6.44
N LEU A 233 13.20 -5.68 7.42
CA LEU A 233 12.76 -7.06 7.54
C LEU A 233 11.29 -7.18 7.97
N PHE A 234 10.64 -6.11 8.42
CA PHE A 234 9.23 -6.15 8.83
C PHE A 234 8.24 -5.89 7.68
N SER A 235 8.72 -5.82 6.44
CA SER A 235 7.89 -5.77 5.23
C SER A 235 7.53 -7.16 4.68
N SER A 236 6.50 -7.23 3.84
CA SER A 236 6.12 -8.40 3.04
C SER A 236 6.93 -8.52 1.74
N GLN A 237 7.91 -7.66 1.49
CA GLN A 237 8.72 -7.68 0.26
C GLN A 237 9.43 -9.02 0.02
N ALA A 238 9.85 -9.70 1.09
CA ALA A 238 10.39 -11.06 0.99
C ALA A 238 9.34 -12.06 0.47
N CYS A 239 8.09 -11.94 0.93
CA CYS A 239 6.98 -12.77 0.44
C CYS A 239 6.65 -12.47 -1.03
N GLU A 240 6.59 -11.19 -1.41
CA GLU A 240 6.37 -10.77 -2.80
C GLU A 240 7.48 -11.28 -3.74
N SER A 241 8.74 -11.25 -3.28
CA SER A 241 9.86 -11.84 -4.00
C SER A 241 9.69 -13.35 -4.18
N THR A 242 9.26 -14.08 -3.14
CA THR A 242 8.94 -15.51 -3.24
C THR A 242 7.83 -15.77 -4.26
N PHE A 243 6.73 -15.00 -4.22
CA PHE A 243 5.66 -15.14 -5.22
C PHE A 243 6.15 -14.85 -6.63
N ARG A 244 6.96 -13.80 -6.83
CA ARG A 244 7.57 -13.48 -8.12
C ARG A 244 8.46 -14.61 -8.65
N ASN A 245 9.33 -15.15 -7.80
CA ASN A 245 10.16 -16.30 -8.15
C ASN A 245 9.29 -17.51 -8.51
N THR A 246 8.19 -17.73 -7.79
CA THR A 246 7.27 -18.84 -8.09
C THR A 246 6.58 -18.68 -9.44
N ARG A 247 6.17 -17.45 -9.78
CA ARG A 247 5.62 -17.12 -11.12
C ARG A 247 6.65 -17.33 -12.22
N ALA A 248 7.92 -17.05 -11.95
CA ALA A 248 9.03 -17.23 -12.89
C ALA A 248 9.46 -18.71 -13.06
N LEU A 249 9.16 -19.59 -12.10
CA LEU A 249 9.45 -21.02 -12.16
C LEU A 249 8.41 -21.81 -12.98
N SER A 250 7.99 -21.27 -14.12
CA SER A 250 7.18 -22.00 -15.10
C SER A 250 8.08 -22.90 -15.97
N GLY A 251 7.52 -23.96 -16.55
CA GLY A 251 8.26 -24.89 -17.41
C GLY A 251 8.77 -24.21 -18.69
N THR A 252 9.77 -24.80 -19.36
CA THR A 252 10.47 -24.24 -20.53
C THR A 252 9.56 -23.83 -21.70
N TYR A 253 8.36 -24.41 -21.78
CA TYR A 253 7.35 -24.13 -22.81
C TYR A 253 6.05 -23.53 -22.26
N SER A 254 6.06 -23.11 -20.99
CA SER A 254 4.90 -22.55 -20.30
C SER A 254 5.21 -21.12 -19.84
N THR A 255 4.39 -20.18 -20.30
CA THR A 255 4.38 -18.79 -19.84
C THR A 255 3.27 -18.54 -18.81
N MET A 256 2.70 -19.61 -18.23
CA MET A 256 1.65 -19.49 -17.22
C MET A 256 2.23 -18.92 -15.92
N VAL A 257 2.00 -17.62 -15.73
CA VAL A 257 2.32 -16.89 -14.50
C VAL A 257 1.35 -17.21 -13.35
N ASN A 258 0.12 -17.59 -13.69
CA ASN A 258 -0.87 -18.02 -12.72
C ASN A 258 -0.69 -19.51 -12.40
N PHE A 259 -0.93 -19.88 -11.16
CA PHE A 259 -0.72 -21.23 -10.67
C PHE A 259 -1.73 -21.57 -9.56
N THR A 260 -2.12 -22.83 -9.48
CA THR A 260 -2.96 -23.34 -8.39
C THR A 260 -2.15 -23.54 -7.10
N VAL A 261 -2.81 -23.82 -5.98
CA VAL A 261 -2.13 -24.18 -4.73
C VAL A 261 -1.28 -25.44 -4.92
N SER A 262 -1.77 -26.43 -5.67
CA SER A 262 -1.01 -27.64 -5.99
C SER A 262 0.26 -27.32 -6.77
N ASP A 263 0.17 -26.42 -7.76
CA ASP A 263 1.33 -25.97 -8.52
C ASP A 263 2.33 -25.22 -7.65
N PHE A 264 1.86 -24.39 -6.71
CA PHE A 264 2.72 -23.69 -5.75
C PHE A 264 3.50 -24.69 -4.88
N LEU A 265 2.82 -25.69 -4.31
CA LEU A 265 3.45 -26.72 -3.49
C LEU A 265 4.47 -27.54 -4.31
N GLY A 266 4.15 -27.88 -5.55
CA GLY A 266 5.10 -28.55 -6.45
C GLY A 266 6.31 -27.67 -6.84
N ARG A 267 6.17 -26.35 -6.81
CA ARG A 267 7.27 -25.39 -7.03
C ARG A 267 8.04 -25.06 -5.75
N ALA A 268 7.49 -25.33 -4.56
CA ALA A 268 8.09 -24.95 -3.28
C ALA A 268 9.46 -25.60 -3.05
N GLU A 269 9.64 -26.84 -3.48
CA GLU A 269 10.95 -27.52 -3.40
C GLU A 269 12.01 -26.82 -4.26
N LYS A 270 11.65 -26.47 -5.50
CA LYS A 270 12.53 -25.72 -6.41
C LYS A 270 12.88 -24.33 -5.85
N LEU A 271 11.91 -23.65 -5.22
CA LEU A 271 12.14 -22.38 -4.53
C LEU A 271 13.12 -22.53 -3.37
N SER A 272 12.99 -23.60 -2.58
CA SER A 272 13.90 -23.89 -1.47
C SER A 272 15.34 -24.07 -1.96
N VAL A 273 15.53 -24.86 -3.03
CA VAL A 273 16.86 -25.05 -3.64
C VAL A 273 17.42 -23.74 -4.19
N LEU A 274 16.61 -22.95 -4.90
CA LEU A 274 17.02 -21.65 -5.42
C LEU A 274 17.46 -20.70 -4.29
N GLN A 275 16.74 -20.69 -3.17
CA GLN A 275 17.07 -19.85 -2.02
C GLN A 275 18.36 -20.33 -1.33
N GLN A 276 18.57 -21.63 -1.21
CA GLN A 276 19.81 -22.20 -0.67
C GLN A 276 21.02 -21.80 -1.52
N ILE A 277 20.89 -21.86 -2.85
CA ILE A 277 21.96 -21.42 -3.77
C ILE A 277 22.28 -19.94 -3.54
N LYS A 278 21.26 -19.06 -3.52
CA LYS A 278 21.45 -17.62 -3.27
C LYS A 278 22.15 -17.35 -1.93
N CYS A 279 21.72 -18.01 -0.86
CA CYS A 279 22.35 -17.86 0.46
C CYS A 279 23.80 -18.37 0.47
N TYR A 280 24.10 -19.44 -0.27
CA TYR A 280 25.45 -19.97 -0.38
C TYR A 280 26.39 -19.01 -1.13
N GLU A 281 25.90 -18.33 -2.17
CA GLU A 281 26.66 -17.29 -2.87
C GLU A 281 26.96 -16.08 -1.99
N GLU A 282 25.97 -15.61 -1.22
CA GLU A 282 26.13 -14.45 -0.33
C GLU A 282 27.11 -14.71 0.82
N THR A 283 27.26 -15.97 1.24
CA THR A 283 28.11 -16.35 2.39
C THR A 283 29.51 -16.81 2.02
N ASN A 284 29.74 -17.30 0.79
CA ASN A 284 31.05 -17.73 0.32
C ASN A 284 31.69 -16.70 -0.63
N ASN A 285 32.52 -15.83 -0.08
CA ASN A 285 33.40 -14.93 -0.86
C ASN A 285 34.44 -15.68 -1.72
N ASN A 286 34.66 -16.97 -1.48
CA ASN A 286 35.55 -17.83 -2.26
C ASN A 286 34.74 -18.84 -3.06
N GLY A 287 34.37 -18.44 -4.27
CA GLY A 287 33.46 -19.14 -5.17
C GLY A 287 33.85 -20.58 -5.50
N ARG A 288 32.83 -21.45 -5.48
CA ARG A 288 32.81 -22.73 -6.21
C ARG A 288 31.56 -22.90 -7.08
N VAL A 289 30.50 -22.16 -6.79
CA VAL A 289 29.27 -22.12 -7.60
C VAL A 289 28.97 -20.64 -7.86
N LEU A 290 28.99 -20.24 -9.13
CA LEU A 290 28.57 -18.93 -9.59
C LEU A 290 27.25 -19.10 -10.34
N PHE A 291 26.17 -18.62 -9.75
CA PHE A 291 24.86 -18.56 -10.37
C PHE A 291 24.80 -17.35 -11.31
N PRO A 292 24.29 -17.49 -12.54
CA PRO A 292 24.16 -16.38 -13.46
C PRO A 292 23.17 -15.33 -12.91
N THR A 293 23.68 -14.26 -12.32
CA THR A 293 22.89 -13.10 -11.95
C THR A 293 22.90 -12.08 -13.08
N HIS A 294 21.72 -11.63 -13.51
CA HIS A 294 21.63 -10.51 -14.46
C HIS A 294 22.35 -9.28 -13.89
N HIS A 295 23.09 -8.54 -14.71
CA HIS A 295 23.93 -7.41 -14.28
C HIS A 295 23.17 -6.35 -13.46
N LYS A 296 21.87 -6.13 -13.74
CA LYS A 296 20.99 -5.23 -12.96
C LYS A 296 20.68 -5.71 -11.53
N HIS A 297 20.87 -6.99 -11.23
CA HIS A 297 20.65 -7.60 -9.91
C HIS A 297 21.95 -7.85 -9.14
N LYS A 298 23.10 -7.53 -9.73
CA LYS A 298 24.40 -7.59 -9.07
C LYS A 298 24.50 -6.41 -8.10
N GLN A 299 23.89 -6.54 -6.92
CA GLN A 299 24.01 -5.52 -5.88
C GLN A 299 25.48 -5.41 -5.48
N LYS A 300 26.00 -4.18 -5.40
CA LYS A 300 27.24 -3.89 -4.69
C LYS A 300 27.01 -4.32 -3.24
N ASN A 301 27.96 -5.05 -2.65
CA ASN A 301 27.93 -5.47 -1.25
C ASN A 301 27.82 -4.24 -0.34
N ASP A 302 26.61 -3.84 0.01
CA ASP A 302 26.36 -2.79 0.99
C ASP A 302 26.54 -3.40 2.39
N LEU A 303 27.81 -3.51 2.79
CA LEU A 303 28.28 -3.75 4.17
C LEU A 303 27.74 -2.74 5.20
N THR A 304 26.94 -1.76 4.77
CA THR A 304 26.47 -0.60 5.55
C THR A 304 25.31 -0.90 6.50
N THR A 305 24.60 -2.03 6.33
CA THR A 305 23.39 -2.31 7.14
C THR A 305 23.69 -2.56 8.62
N TYR A 306 24.85 -3.12 8.96
CA TYR A 306 25.21 -3.46 10.34
C TYR A 306 25.93 -2.33 11.10
N GLN A 307 26.51 -1.35 10.41
CA GLN A 307 27.30 -0.30 11.06
C GLN A 307 26.44 0.78 11.74
N ASN A 308 25.15 0.88 11.39
CA ASN A 308 24.25 1.93 11.87
C ASN A 308 23.54 1.65 13.21
N ILE A 309 23.77 0.49 13.84
CA ILE A 309 23.06 0.06 15.06
C ILE A 309 23.86 0.34 16.36
N ASN A 310 25.12 0.74 16.26
CA ASN A 310 26.03 0.89 17.40
C ASN A 310 25.75 2.08 18.34
N ASN A 311 24.74 2.92 18.06
CA ASN A 311 24.44 4.15 18.81
C ASN A 311 23.14 4.10 19.63
N ILE A 312 22.62 2.92 19.98
CA ILE A 312 21.34 2.82 20.71
C ILE A 312 21.43 3.31 22.17
N ASP A 313 22.56 3.10 22.83
CA ASP A 313 22.73 3.46 24.24
C ASP A 313 22.72 4.98 24.43
N THR A 314 23.34 5.71 23.50
CA THR A 314 23.39 7.18 23.47
C THR A 314 22.11 7.83 22.94
N LEU A 315 21.17 7.06 22.39
CA LEU A 315 19.91 7.59 21.86
C LEU A 315 19.02 8.14 22.99
N ASN A 316 18.85 9.45 23.01
CA ASN A 316 17.85 10.14 23.82
C ASN A 316 16.49 10.11 23.11
N ILE A 317 15.65 9.13 23.47
CA ILE A 317 14.35 8.92 22.83
C ILE A 317 13.45 10.15 23.02
N GLU A 318 13.37 10.70 24.23
CA GLU A 318 12.45 11.80 24.52
C GLU A 318 12.80 13.05 23.72
N GLU A 319 14.08 13.41 23.63
CA GLU A 319 14.55 14.52 22.81
C GLU A 319 14.20 14.33 21.33
N VAL A 320 14.35 13.12 20.80
CA VAL A 320 13.99 12.80 19.41
C VAL A 320 12.50 12.98 19.17
N ILE A 321 11.66 12.55 20.12
CA ILE A 321 10.20 12.66 20.04
C ILE A 321 9.76 14.12 20.11
N LEU A 322 10.34 14.90 21.03
CA LEU A 322 10.07 16.33 21.14
C LEU A 322 10.50 17.07 19.87
N THR A 323 11.67 16.75 19.33
CA THR A 323 12.15 17.31 18.06
C THR A 323 11.24 16.94 16.88
N ALA A 324 10.72 15.71 16.85
CA ALA A 324 9.76 15.27 15.85
C ALA A 324 8.43 16.04 15.96
N TYR A 325 7.99 16.35 17.18
CA TYR A 325 6.80 17.17 17.41
C TYR A 325 6.99 18.61 16.94
N GLU A 326 8.15 19.22 17.24
CA GLU A 326 8.47 20.56 16.74
C GLU A 326 8.60 20.58 15.21
N THR A 327 9.13 19.51 14.61
CA THR A 327 9.13 19.34 13.14
C THR A 327 7.71 19.31 12.58
N ALA A 328 6.80 18.57 13.21
CA ALA A 328 5.40 18.52 12.80
C ALA A 328 4.72 19.90 12.87
N LYS A 329 4.99 20.68 13.94
CA LYS A 329 4.51 22.07 14.05
C LYS A 329 5.05 22.95 12.93
N LYS A 330 6.35 22.88 12.67
CA LYS A 330 7.03 23.66 11.61
C LYS A 330 6.48 23.34 10.22
N LEU A 331 6.19 22.08 9.93
CA LEU A 331 5.57 21.67 8.66
C LEU A 331 4.18 22.31 8.47
N LEU A 332 3.43 22.52 9.55
CA LEU A 332 2.07 23.05 9.50
C LEU A 332 1.97 24.56 9.73
N GLU A 333 3.10 25.24 9.98
CA GLU A 333 3.13 26.66 10.36
C GLU A 333 2.53 27.55 9.27
N ASN A 334 2.85 27.27 8.00
CA ASN A 334 2.39 28.04 6.84
C ASN A 334 0.93 27.77 6.42
N LEU A 335 0.22 26.88 7.11
CA LEU A 335 -1.13 26.42 6.73
C LEU A 335 -2.23 26.89 7.71
N GLU A 336 -1.89 27.80 8.63
CA GLU A 336 -2.82 28.42 9.61
C GLU A 336 -3.58 27.44 10.53
N ILE A 337 -3.16 26.18 10.58
CA ILE A 337 -3.80 25.13 11.40
C ILE A 337 -3.64 25.42 12.89
N SER A 338 -2.51 26.03 13.28
CA SER A 338 -2.13 26.26 14.67
C SER A 338 -3.14 27.13 15.43
N ASN A 339 -3.73 28.14 14.79
CA ASN A 339 -4.66 29.07 15.42
C ASN A 339 -5.94 28.37 15.90
N LEU A 340 -6.53 27.51 15.06
CA LEU A 340 -7.72 26.75 15.43
C LEU A 340 -7.43 25.77 16.56
N LEU A 341 -6.32 25.04 16.48
CA LEU A 341 -5.94 24.06 17.50
C LEU A 341 -5.59 24.71 18.84
N LYS A 342 -4.99 25.91 18.83
CA LYS A 342 -4.72 26.70 20.04
C LYS A 342 -6.02 27.14 20.72
N ARG A 343 -7.02 27.60 19.95
CA ARG A 343 -8.34 27.99 20.50
C ARG A 343 -9.04 26.83 21.20
N HIS A 344 -8.86 25.60 20.72
CA HIS A 344 -9.41 24.39 21.34
C HIS A 344 -8.48 23.75 22.39
N ASN A 345 -7.33 24.36 22.71
CA ASN A 345 -6.33 23.84 23.65
C ASN A 345 -5.74 22.47 23.27
N ILE A 346 -5.68 22.14 21.97
CA ILE A 346 -5.19 20.85 21.42
C ILE A 346 -3.75 20.97 20.88
N TYR A 347 -3.22 22.19 20.73
CA TYR A 347 -1.93 22.42 20.09
C TYR A 347 -0.69 22.01 20.91
N GLN A 348 -0.85 21.60 22.18
CA GLN A 348 0.25 21.10 23.01
C GLN A 348 0.30 19.57 22.97
N LEU A 349 1.50 18.98 23.07
CA LEU A 349 1.71 17.54 22.86
C LEU A 349 0.82 16.67 23.75
N ASN A 350 0.77 16.97 25.06
CA ASN A 350 -0.01 16.19 26.01
C ASN A 350 -1.51 16.32 25.76
N ASN A 351 -2.00 17.54 25.46
CA ASN A 351 -3.41 17.77 25.18
C ASN A 351 -3.84 17.13 23.86
N LEU A 352 -3.00 17.21 22.81
CA LEU A 352 -3.20 16.52 21.55
C LEU A 352 -3.32 15.02 21.77
N SER A 353 -2.40 14.46 22.53
CA SER A 353 -2.33 13.02 22.76
C SER A 353 -3.52 12.53 23.57
N GLN A 354 -3.95 13.30 24.58
CA GLN A 354 -5.16 13.02 25.34
C GLN A 354 -6.40 13.08 24.45
N HIS A 355 -6.53 14.12 23.61
CA HIS A 355 -7.65 14.25 22.67
C HIS A 355 -7.74 13.07 21.70
N VAL A 356 -6.61 12.63 21.14
CA VAL A 356 -6.54 11.46 20.25
C VAL A 356 -6.86 10.18 21.01
N TYR A 357 -6.34 10.01 22.23
CA TYR A 357 -6.62 8.84 23.06
C TYR A 357 -8.11 8.71 23.39
N ASP A 358 -8.77 9.81 23.74
CA ASP A 358 -10.20 9.82 24.05
C ASP A 358 -11.05 9.47 22.82
N ASP A 359 -10.66 9.94 21.63
CA ASP A 359 -11.31 9.58 20.37
C ASP A 359 -11.17 8.09 20.01
N LEU A 360 -9.98 7.51 20.24
CA LEU A 360 -9.76 6.08 20.05
C LEU A 360 -10.62 5.26 21.02
N LYS A 361 -10.72 5.71 22.27
CA LYS A 361 -11.50 5.05 23.33
C LYS A 361 -13.00 5.15 23.09
N SER A 362 -13.51 6.26 22.55
CA SER A 362 -14.92 6.35 22.18
C SER A 362 -15.26 5.41 21.04
N THR A 363 -14.38 5.31 20.05
CA THR A 363 -14.59 4.47 18.85
C THR A 363 -14.61 2.97 19.21
N SER A 364 -13.78 2.53 20.15
CA SER A 364 -13.73 1.13 20.60
C SER A 364 -14.92 0.70 21.47
N ARG A 365 -15.61 1.65 22.12
CA ARG A 365 -16.83 1.37 22.91
C ARG A 365 -18.08 1.26 22.04
N THR A 366 -18.06 1.86 20.85
CA THR A 366 -19.16 1.77 19.88
C THR A 366 -19.10 0.54 18.99
N SER A 367 -17.97 -0.17 18.97
CA SER A 367 -17.82 -1.44 18.24
C SER A 367 -18.20 -2.62 19.13
N ASP A 368 -19.47 -2.71 19.54
CA ASP A 368 -20.05 -3.98 19.95
C ASP A 368 -20.16 -4.87 18.69
N HIS A 369 -19.56 -6.06 18.75
CA HIS A 369 -19.37 -6.98 17.62
C HIS A 369 -20.66 -7.65 17.09
N SER A 370 -21.82 -6.98 17.11
CA SER A 370 -23.10 -7.55 16.66
C SER A 370 -23.44 -7.30 15.18
N THR A 371 -22.58 -6.64 14.41
CA THR A 371 -22.77 -6.53 12.95
C THR A 371 -21.41 -6.67 12.28
N PHE A 372 -21.19 -7.84 11.68
CA PHE A 372 -20.22 -8.03 10.60
C PHE A 372 -20.73 -7.20 9.41
N ASP A 373 -20.52 -5.89 9.50
CA ASP A 373 -20.83 -4.98 8.41
C ASP A 373 -19.78 -5.25 7.33
N SER A 374 -20.17 -6.06 6.35
CA SER A 374 -19.44 -6.22 5.11
C SER A 374 -19.51 -4.90 4.37
N SER A 375 -18.70 -3.92 4.80
CA SER A 375 -18.20 -2.91 3.89
C SER A 375 -17.24 -3.61 2.94
N HIS A 376 -17.81 -4.40 2.03
CA HIS A 376 -17.19 -4.68 0.76
C HIS A 376 -16.94 -3.31 0.13
N GLU A 377 -15.70 -2.81 0.27
CA GLU A 377 -15.10 -1.98 -0.77
C GLU A 377 -14.96 -2.88 -2.00
N SER A 378 -16.08 -3.19 -2.64
CA SER A 378 -16.08 -3.62 -4.03
C SER A 378 -15.65 -2.40 -4.81
N GLU A 379 -14.35 -2.30 -5.09
CA GLU A 379 -13.90 -1.58 -6.27
C GLU A 379 -14.56 -2.30 -7.46
N SER A 380 -15.71 -1.77 -7.88
CA SER A 380 -16.37 -2.18 -9.10
C SER A 380 -15.40 -1.85 -10.24
N ASP A 381 -14.94 -2.89 -10.95
CA ASP A 381 -14.28 -2.81 -12.26
C ASP A 381 -15.29 -2.41 -13.36
N SER A 382 -16.19 -1.45 -13.06
CA SER A 382 -17.02 -0.86 -14.10
C SER A 382 -16.16 0.18 -14.82
N GLU A 383 -15.73 -0.17 -16.03
CA GLU A 383 -15.28 0.81 -17.01
C GLU A 383 -16.39 1.84 -17.21
N ASP A 384 -16.21 3.03 -16.65
CA ASP A 384 -17.03 4.19 -17.01
C ASP A 384 -16.64 4.57 -18.44
N CYS A 385 -17.42 4.06 -19.39
CA CYS A 385 -17.46 4.52 -20.76
C CYS A 385 -17.97 5.97 -20.73
N LEU A 386 -17.06 6.93 -20.91
CA LEU A 386 -17.42 8.32 -21.08
C LEU A 386 -18.14 8.47 -22.43
N SER A 387 -19.45 8.67 -22.36
CA SER A 387 -20.24 9.24 -23.44
C SER A 387 -19.81 10.70 -23.63
N LEU A 388 -19.04 10.97 -24.67
CA LEU A 388 -18.84 12.32 -25.19
C LEU A 388 -19.95 12.57 -26.21
N GLU A 389 -20.85 13.49 -25.86
CA GLU A 389 -21.73 14.13 -26.82
C GLU A 389 -20.90 15.03 -27.75
N ASP A 390 -21.33 14.95 -28.99
CA ASP A 390 -20.83 15.53 -30.23
C ASP A 390 -20.82 17.07 -30.20
N ASP A 391 -19.82 17.66 -30.86
CA ASP A 391 -20.03 18.78 -31.79
C ASP A 391 -18.71 19.12 -32.53
N SER A 392 -18.55 18.46 -33.68
CA SER A 392 -18.38 19.08 -35.01
C SER A 392 -17.00 19.63 -35.48
N ILE A 393 -16.61 19.09 -36.67
CA ILE A 393 -15.90 19.72 -37.84
C ILE A 393 -14.39 19.90 -37.70
N ASP A 394 -13.48 19.52 -38.60
CA ASP A 394 -13.35 18.77 -39.87
C ASP A 394 -11.80 18.47 -39.93
N GLU A 395 -11.22 17.44 -40.56
CA GLU A 395 -11.16 17.15 -42.00
C GLU A 395 -10.35 15.83 -42.18
N GLU A 396 -10.94 14.91 -42.96
CA GLU A 396 -10.38 13.88 -43.87
C GLU A 396 -9.04 13.15 -43.57
N ASP A 397 -9.12 11.82 -43.43
CA ASP A 397 -8.69 10.92 -44.51
C ASP A 397 -9.19 9.48 -44.26
N GLY A 398 -9.91 8.96 -45.25
CA GLY A 398 -10.76 7.79 -45.12
C GLY A 398 -10.08 6.44 -45.26
N TYR A 399 -10.66 5.45 -44.58
CA TYR A 399 -10.81 4.11 -45.12
C TYR A 399 -12.23 3.60 -44.82
N SER A 400 -12.79 2.99 -45.86
CA SER A 400 -14.16 2.55 -46.05
C SER A 400 -14.69 1.60 -44.98
N ASP A 401 -15.89 1.93 -44.50
CA ASP A 401 -16.83 1.04 -43.85
C ASP A 401 -17.37 0.02 -44.87
N ASP A 402 -17.25 -1.26 -44.57
CA ASP A 402 -17.94 -2.33 -45.31
C ASP A 402 -18.65 -3.25 -44.31
N ASN A 403 -19.88 -2.84 -44.02
CA ASN A 403 -21.10 -3.65 -43.97
C ASN A 403 -21.14 -4.91 -43.09
N ASN A 404 -22.04 -4.81 -42.10
CA ASN A 404 -23.08 -5.80 -41.78
C ASN A 404 -22.66 -7.28 -41.72
N ASN A 405 -22.39 -7.76 -40.50
CA ASN A 405 -22.95 -9.04 -40.07
C ASN A 405 -23.23 -8.98 -38.57
N ASP A 406 -24.47 -9.27 -38.20
CA ASP A 406 -24.85 -9.72 -36.87
C ASP A 406 -24.01 -10.98 -36.56
N ASP A 407 -22.98 -10.84 -35.72
CA ASP A 407 -22.21 -12.00 -35.23
C ASP A 407 -23.09 -12.82 -34.28
N GLU A 408 -23.90 -13.71 -34.85
CA GLU A 408 -24.43 -14.87 -34.15
C GLU A 408 -23.25 -15.70 -33.62
N LEU A 409 -23.04 -15.65 -32.30
CA LEU A 409 -22.09 -16.49 -31.58
C LEU A 409 -22.47 -17.97 -31.74
N SER A 410 -21.89 -18.64 -32.74
CA SER A 410 -22.02 -20.07 -32.97
C SER A 410 -20.79 -20.83 -32.44
N THR A 411 -20.99 -22.04 -31.94
CA THR A 411 -19.90 -22.92 -31.47
C THR A 411 -19.90 -24.23 -32.26
N THR A 412 -18.71 -24.71 -32.63
CA THR A 412 -18.51 -25.98 -33.34
C THR A 412 -18.38 -27.20 -32.41
N LYS A 413 -18.53 -27.02 -31.09
CA LYS A 413 -18.41 -28.11 -30.10
C LYS A 413 -19.60 -29.06 -30.19
N THR A 414 -19.33 -30.34 -30.47
CA THR A 414 -20.35 -31.41 -30.57
C THR A 414 -20.46 -32.27 -29.31
N ASN A 415 -19.54 -32.14 -28.34
CA ASN A 415 -19.53 -32.88 -27.08
C ASN A 415 -19.53 -31.94 -25.87
N PHE A 416 -20.52 -32.11 -25.00
CA PHE A 416 -20.80 -31.21 -23.87
C PHE A 416 -20.67 -31.91 -22.50
N SER A 417 -19.87 -32.98 -22.40
CA SER A 417 -19.68 -33.72 -21.15
C SER A 417 -18.94 -32.87 -20.10
N GLY A 418 -19.48 -32.84 -18.87
CA GLY A 418 -18.87 -32.12 -17.72
C GLY A 418 -19.42 -30.73 -17.42
N ILE A 419 -20.40 -30.23 -18.19
CA ILE A 419 -21.06 -28.95 -17.89
C ILE A 419 -21.89 -29.07 -16.62
N ARG A 420 -21.67 -28.14 -15.68
CA ARG A 420 -22.47 -28.02 -14.46
C ARG A 420 -23.72 -27.20 -14.73
N LEU A 421 -24.86 -27.87 -14.74
CA LEU A 421 -26.18 -27.25 -14.80
C LEU A 421 -26.86 -27.37 -13.44
N PHE A 422 -27.52 -26.32 -13.00
CA PHE A 422 -28.19 -26.25 -11.70
C PHE A 422 -29.71 -26.27 -11.90
N ASN A 423 -30.42 -26.99 -11.03
CA ASN A 423 -31.89 -27.01 -11.05
C ASN A 423 -32.48 -25.81 -10.28
N PHE A 424 -31.74 -25.29 -9.29
CA PHE A 424 -32.12 -24.14 -8.46
C PHE A 424 -30.89 -23.26 -8.21
N ILE A 425 -31.10 -21.95 -8.12
CA ILE A 425 -30.05 -20.96 -7.84
C ILE A 425 -30.50 -20.03 -6.71
N ASN A 426 -29.53 -19.43 -6.01
CA ASN A 426 -29.80 -18.39 -5.02
C ASN A 426 -30.38 -17.14 -5.73
N PRO A 427 -31.54 -16.60 -5.32
CA PRO A 427 -32.14 -15.40 -5.91
C PRO A 427 -31.19 -14.19 -5.97
N ASP A 428 -30.31 -14.04 -4.98
CA ASP A 428 -29.38 -12.91 -4.89
C ASP A 428 -28.29 -12.93 -5.98
N LEU A 429 -28.13 -14.06 -6.68
CA LEU A 429 -27.13 -14.26 -7.74
C LEU A 429 -27.77 -14.45 -9.12
N LYS A 430 -29.06 -14.13 -9.28
CA LYS A 430 -29.81 -14.38 -10.53
C LYS A 430 -29.14 -13.77 -11.76
N ASP A 431 -28.51 -12.61 -11.62
CA ASP A 431 -27.84 -11.90 -12.72
C ASP A 431 -26.54 -12.58 -13.19
N SER A 432 -26.01 -13.55 -12.43
CA SER A 432 -24.81 -14.31 -12.80
C SER A 432 -25.14 -15.60 -13.55
N TYR A 433 -26.41 -15.93 -13.79
CA TYR A 433 -26.84 -17.17 -14.45
C TYR A 433 -27.77 -16.91 -15.65
N PHE A 434 -27.63 -17.74 -16.69
CA PHE A 434 -28.59 -17.89 -17.77
C PHE A 434 -29.61 -18.98 -17.44
N LYS A 435 -30.87 -18.72 -17.81
CA LYS A 435 -31.95 -19.70 -17.77
C LYS A 435 -31.96 -20.46 -19.10
N ILE A 436 -31.89 -21.78 -19.05
CA ILE A 436 -31.82 -22.66 -20.21
C ILE A 436 -32.98 -23.66 -20.15
N TYR A 437 -33.65 -23.86 -21.27
CA TYR A 437 -34.69 -24.89 -21.42
C TYR A 437 -34.07 -26.13 -22.04
N LEU A 438 -34.06 -27.22 -21.27
CA LEU A 438 -33.51 -28.51 -21.70
C LEU A 438 -34.49 -29.62 -21.34
N ASN A 439 -34.90 -30.43 -22.32
CA ASN A 439 -35.73 -31.62 -22.16
C ASN A 439 -36.94 -31.41 -21.23
N ASN A 440 -37.76 -30.39 -21.52
CA ASN A 440 -38.96 -29.97 -20.77
C ASN A 440 -38.73 -29.49 -19.32
N GLY A 441 -37.49 -29.18 -18.93
CA GLY A 441 -37.17 -28.57 -17.63
C GLY A 441 -36.40 -27.25 -17.77
N ILE A 442 -36.60 -26.35 -16.79
CA ILE A 442 -35.78 -25.15 -16.64
C ILE A 442 -34.54 -25.53 -15.86
N LYS A 443 -33.36 -25.19 -16.40
CA LYS A 443 -32.07 -25.27 -15.72
C LYS A 443 -31.34 -23.93 -15.76
N TYR A 444 -30.36 -23.76 -14.90
CA TYR A 444 -29.55 -22.56 -14.80
C TYR A 444 -28.07 -22.88 -15.07
N MET A 445 -27.42 -22.05 -15.88
CA MET A 445 -26.00 -22.13 -16.22
C MET A 445 -25.32 -20.82 -15.86
N HIS A 446 -24.14 -20.85 -15.24
CA HIS A 446 -23.42 -19.62 -14.91
C HIS A 446 -22.94 -18.91 -16.18
N LYS A 447 -23.02 -17.56 -16.22
CA LYS A 447 -22.64 -16.78 -17.41
C LYS A 447 -21.19 -17.03 -17.84
N GLN A 448 -20.26 -17.19 -16.89
CA GLN A 448 -18.87 -17.54 -17.20
C GLN A 448 -18.75 -18.91 -17.89
N THR A 449 -19.60 -19.88 -17.55
CA THR A 449 -19.62 -21.20 -18.20
C THR A 449 -20.12 -21.08 -19.64
N ALA A 450 -21.10 -20.22 -19.89
CA ALA A 450 -21.58 -19.92 -21.23
C ALA A 450 -20.52 -19.15 -22.05
N CYS A 451 -19.86 -18.15 -21.47
CA CYS A 451 -18.74 -17.46 -22.12
C CYS A 451 -17.62 -18.44 -22.49
N TRP A 452 -17.27 -19.38 -21.61
CA TRP A 452 -16.30 -20.45 -21.90
C TRP A 452 -16.79 -21.43 -22.99
N LEU A 453 -18.10 -21.65 -23.10
CA LEU A 453 -18.67 -22.48 -24.14
C LEU A 453 -18.50 -21.84 -25.52
N LEU A 454 -18.83 -20.54 -25.59
CA LEU A 454 -18.90 -19.72 -26.79
C LEU A 454 -17.55 -19.13 -27.21
N THR A 455 -16.53 -19.17 -26.35
CA THR A 455 -15.17 -18.88 -26.79
C THR A 455 -14.62 -20.11 -27.52
N ASP A 456 -14.53 -20.01 -28.84
CA ASP A 456 -13.68 -20.89 -29.62
C ASP A 456 -12.22 -20.74 -29.18
N LYS A 457 -11.41 -21.78 -29.40
CA LYS A 457 -10.01 -21.90 -28.96
C LYS A 457 -9.09 -20.76 -29.45
N ASN A 458 -9.58 -19.80 -30.22
CA ASN A 458 -8.83 -18.71 -30.83
C ASN A 458 -8.33 -17.64 -29.84
N ASN A 459 -8.83 -17.63 -28.59
CA ASN A 459 -8.31 -16.73 -27.54
C ASN A 459 -7.33 -17.41 -26.56
N GLN A 460 -6.78 -18.58 -26.90
CA GLN A 460 -5.56 -19.05 -26.25
C GLN A 460 -4.35 -18.48 -26.99
N LEU A 461 -3.85 -17.35 -26.52
CA LEU A 461 -2.54 -16.84 -26.91
C LEU A 461 -1.51 -17.96 -26.76
N SER A 462 -0.76 -18.22 -27.84
CA SER A 462 0.29 -19.24 -27.87
C SER A 462 1.22 -19.09 -26.66
N SER A 463 1.53 -20.21 -26.00
CA SER A 463 2.46 -20.20 -24.85
C SER A 463 3.87 -19.76 -25.23
N ASP A 464 4.17 -19.74 -26.53
CA ASP A 464 5.41 -19.29 -27.14
C ASP A 464 5.35 -17.78 -27.47
N ARG A 465 6.27 -17.00 -26.88
CA ARG A 465 6.38 -15.55 -27.09
C ARG A 465 6.80 -15.21 -28.52
N LEU A 466 7.60 -16.06 -29.18
CA LEU A 466 8.06 -15.80 -30.54
C LEU A 466 6.91 -15.88 -31.55
N LYS A 467 6.04 -16.88 -31.38
CA LYS A 467 4.84 -17.04 -32.21
C LYS A 467 3.86 -15.87 -32.05
N ARG A 468 3.70 -15.36 -30.83
CA ARG A 468 2.85 -14.18 -30.57
C ARG A 468 3.34 -12.95 -31.35
N VAL A 469 4.65 -12.65 -31.29
CA VAL A 469 5.21 -11.51 -32.02
C VAL A 469 5.09 -11.68 -33.54
N ILE A 470 5.22 -12.92 -34.03
CA ILE A 470 5.04 -13.24 -35.46
C ILE A 470 3.58 -13.12 -35.90
N GLU A 471 2.62 -13.51 -35.05
CA GLU A 471 1.19 -13.40 -35.32
C GLU A 471 0.72 -11.94 -35.30
N THR A 472 1.23 -11.11 -34.37
CA THR A 472 0.91 -9.68 -34.32
C THR A 472 1.50 -8.92 -35.51
N ASN A 473 2.74 -9.22 -35.91
CA ASN A 473 3.40 -8.59 -37.07
C ASN A 473 2.93 -9.12 -38.44
N ARG A 474 2.00 -10.09 -38.47
CA ARG A 474 1.35 -10.58 -39.70
C ARG A 474 -0.04 -9.99 -39.90
N GLN A 475 -0.57 -9.28 -38.91
CA GLN A 475 -1.86 -8.59 -38.95
C GLN A 475 -1.72 -7.08 -39.21
N GLU A 476 -0.49 -6.56 -39.25
CA GLU A 476 -0.10 -5.33 -39.96
C GLU A 476 0.42 -5.71 -41.35
#